data_AF-A0A958DKN1-F1
#
_entry.id   AF-A0A958DKN1-F1
#
_cell.length_a   1.000
_cell.length_b   1.000
_cell.length_c   1.000
_cell.angle_alpha   90.00
_cell.angle_beta   90.00
_cell.angle_gamma   90.00
#
_symmetry.space_group_name_H-M   'P 1'
#
loop_
_entity.id
_entity.type
_entity.pdbx_description
1 polymer ?
#
loop_
_entity_poly.entity_id
_entity_poly.type
_entity_poly.pdbx_seq_one_letter_code
_entity_poly.pdbx_strand_id
1 'polypeptide(L)' 'VNAQTEKLFGYSRSELIGKSVEMLLPKQSRASHKRQRKDYALQPYTRPMGAGMDLFGQHKDGTVFTVEVSLSPMQT' A
#
# COMPACT_ATOMS: atom_id res chain seq x y z
N VAL A 1 11.16 -2.52 -2.02
CA VAL A 1 10.92 -1.59 -0.90
C VAL A 1 12.12 -0.67 -0.72
N ASN A 2 11.92 0.56 -0.26
CA ASN A 2 12.97 1.56 -0.05
C ASN A 2 13.05 1.96 1.44
N ALA A 3 14.09 2.72 1.80
CA ALA A 3 14.33 3.16 3.17
C ALA A 3 13.21 4.06 3.73
N GLN A 4 12.47 4.78 2.89
CA GLN A 4 11.36 5.62 3.34
C GLN A 4 10.15 4.78 3.75
N THR A 5 9.87 3.67 3.05
CA THR A 5 8.83 2.72 3.47
C THR A 5 9.12 2.17 4.87
N GLU A 6 10.37 1.82 5.14
CA GLU A 6 10.78 1.28 6.44
C GLU A 6 10.58 2.32 7.56
N LYS A 7 11.00 3.57 7.33
CA LYS A 7 10.83 4.68 8.28
C LYS A 7 9.37 5.04 8.53
N LEU A 8 8.56 5.17 7.47
CA LEU A 8 7.16 5.61 7.58
C LEU A 8 6.25 4.57 8.22
N PHE A 9 6.54 3.28 8.02
CA PHE A 9 5.68 2.19 8.52
C PHE A 9 6.28 1.40 9.68
N GLY A 10 7.55 1.63 10.05
CA GLY A 10 8.18 1.01 11.22
C GLY A 10 8.54 -0.46 11.06
N TYR A 11 8.52 -0.96 9.82
CA TYR A 11 8.94 -2.32 9.50
C TYR A 11 10.34 -2.33 8.93
N SER A 12 11.13 -3.33 9.28
CA SER A 12 12.39 -3.56 8.57
C SER A 12 12.14 -4.07 7.15
N ARG A 13 13.14 -3.94 6.28
CA ARG A 13 13.12 -4.54 4.94
C ARG A 13 12.75 -6.02 4.98
N SER A 14 13.34 -6.81 5.89
CA SER A 14 13.09 -8.25 5.97
C SER A 14 11.67 -8.59 6.39
N GLU A 15 11.01 -7.71 7.16
CA GLU A 15 9.60 -7.86 7.52
C GLU A 15 8.65 -7.53 6.36
N LEU A 16 9.08 -6.69 5.41
CA LEU A 16 8.27 -6.26 4.26
C LEU A 16 8.39 -7.20 3.06
N ILE A 17 9.58 -7.75 2.79
CA ILE A 17 9.80 -8.60 1.62
C ILE A 17 8.97 -9.88 1.71
N GLY A 18 8.28 -10.22 0.61
CA GLY A 18 7.39 -11.38 0.53
C GLY A 18 6.04 -11.20 1.23
N LYS A 19 5.79 -10.05 1.86
CA LYS A 19 4.49 -9.73 2.45
C LYS A 19 3.61 -8.96 1.47
N SER A 20 2.31 -9.03 1.73
CA SER A 20 1.30 -8.30 0.94
C SER A 20 1.24 -6.85 1.38
N VAL A 21 1.06 -5.92 0.43
CA VAL A 21 0.96 -4.48 0.70
C VAL A 21 -0.16 -4.13 1.70
N GLU A 22 -1.20 -4.97 1.79
CA GLU A 22 -2.30 -4.79 2.74
C GLU A 22 -1.86 -4.77 4.22
N MET A 23 -0.66 -5.26 4.57
CA MET A 23 -0.14 -5.11 5.93
C MET A 23 0.06 -3.65 6.34
N LEU A 24 0.31 -2.77 5.36
CA LEU A 24 0.52 -1.33 5.52
C LEU A 24 -0.79 -0.54 5.59
N LEU A 25 -1.94 -1.22 5.53
CA LEU A 25 -3.26 -0.60 5.55
C LEU A 25 -3.97 -0.85 6.88
N PRO A 26 -4.86 0.07 7.31
CA PRO A 26 -5.80 -0.17 8.39
C PRO A 26 -6.56 -1.48 8.18
N LYS A 27 -6.73 -2.27 9.25
CA LYS A 27 -7.33 -3.62 9.19
C LYS A 27 -8.65 -3.66 8.40
N GLN A 28 -9.52 -2.68 8.59
CA GLN A 28 -10.82 -2.56 7.91
C GLN A 28 -10.71 -2.39 6.37
N SER A 29 -9.62 -1.80 5.89
CA SER A 29 -9.41 -1.50 4.46
C SER A 29 -8.74 -2.65 3.71
N ARG A 30 -8.20 -3.65 4.41
CA ARG A 30 -7.39 -4.73 3.80
C ARG A 30 -8.19 -5.60 2.84
N ALA A 31 -9.43 -5.95 3.20
CA ALA A 31 -10.25 -6.84 2.39
C ALA A 31 -10.68 -6.19 1.07
N SER A 32 -11.15 -4.94 1.12
CA SER A 32 -11.53 -4.17 -0.07
C SER A 32 -10.32 -3.90 -0.97
N HIS A 33 -9.17 -3.52 -0.39
CA HIS A 33 -7.95 -3.28 -1.15
C HIS A 33 -7.43 -4.54 -1.84
N LYS A 34 -7.49 -5.70 -1.20
CA LYS A 34 -7.07 -6.97 -1.82
C LYS A 34 -7.85 -7.27 -3.09
N ARG A 35 -9.15 -6.93 -3.14
CA ARG A 35 -9.97 -7.04 -4.36
C ARG A 35 -9.52 -6.03 -5.41
N GLN A 36 -9.42 -4.75 -5.06
CA GLN A 36 -8.96 -3.69 -5.97
C GLN A 36 -7.60 -4.00 -6.62
N ARG A 37 -6.66 -4.57 -5.84
CA ARG A 37 -5.35 -4.98 -6.33
C ARG A 37 -5.43 -6.16 -7.30
N LYS A 38 -6.32 -7.13 -7.06
CA LYS A 38 -6.56 -8.22 -8.01
C LYS A 38 -7.13 -7.70 -9.32
N ASP A 39 -8.11 -6.80 -9.24
CA ASP A 39 -8.75 -6.21 -10.43
C ASP A 39 -7.72 -5.39 -11.24
N TYR A 40 -6.88 -4.60 -10.56
CA TYR A 40 -5.79 -3.86 -11.20
C TYR A 40 -4.78 -4.76 -11.92
N ALA A 41 -4.47 -5.92 -11.36
CA ALA A 41 -3.52 -6.86 -11.97
C ALA A 41 -4.03 -7.46 -13.29
N LEU A 42 -5.35 -7.49 -13.51
CA LEU A 42 -5.94 -7.95 -14.77
C LEU A 42 -5.80 -6.93 -15.89
N GLN A 43 -5.82 -5.63 -15.56
CA GLN A 43 -5.69 -4.54 -16.52
C GLN A 43 -4.92 -3.39 -15.86
N PRO A 44 -3.58 -3.42 -15.87
CA PRO A 44 -2.77 -2.44 -15.18
C PRO A 44 -2.64 -1.16 -16.01
N TYR A 45 -2.82 0.00 -15.38
CA TYR A 45 -2.68 1.31 -16.02
C TYR A 45 -2.24 2.35 -14.99
N THR A 46 -1.49 3.37 -15.41
CA THR A 46 -1.06 4.42 -14.49
C THR A 46 -2.27 5.16 -13.94
N ARG A 47 -2.40 5.22 -12.61
CA ARG A 47 -3.48 5.95 -11.94
C ARG A 47 -3.04 6.47 -10.57
N PRO A 48 -3.52 7.65 -10.16
CA PRO A 48 -3.51 8.00 -8.75
C PRO A 48 -4.40 7.00 -8.00
N MET A 49 -3.95 6.57 -6.83
CA MET A 49 -4.83 5.98 -5.83
C MET A 49 -5.26 7.13 -4.92
N GLY A 50 -6.57 7.38 -4.82
CA GLY A 50 -7.09 8.50 -4.02
C GLY A 50 -7.50 9.74 -4.81
N ALA A 51 -7.96 9.58 -6.07
CA ALA A 51 -8.58 10.68 -6.83
C ALA A 51 -9.82 11.23 -6.09
N GLY A 52 -9.60 12.16 -5.15
CA GLY A 52 -10.61 12.77 -4.28
C GLY A 52 -10.85 12.10 -2.93
N MET A 53 -10.00 11.17 -2.49
CA MET A 53 -10.15 10.49 -1.19
C MET A 53 -8.83 10.39 -0.45
N ASP A 54 -8.85 10.68 0.85
CA ASP A 54 -7.72 10.42 1.73
C ASP A 54 -7.43 8.91 1.77
N LEU A 55 -6.18 8.56 1.46
CA LEU A 55 -5.68 7.22 1.70
C LEU A 55 -5.00 7.16 3.05
N PHE A 56 -5.11 5.99 3.68
CA PHE A 56 -4.58 5.77 5.01
C PHE A 56 -3.61 4.60 5.02
N GLY A 57 -2.42 4.86 5.56
CA GLY A 57 -1.45 3.86 5.97
C GLY A 57 -1.58 3.53 7.45
N GLN A 58 -1.09 2.37 7.86
CA GLN A 58 -0.99 1.97 9.27
C GLN A 58 0.45 1.54 9.58
N HIS A 59 1.10 2.29 10.48
CA HIS A 59 2.41 1.98 11.02
C HIS A 59 2.34 0.71 11.89
N LYS A 60 3.48 0.05 12.10
CA LYS A 60 3.62 -1.20 12.87
C LYS A 60 3.07 -1.10 14.30
N ASP A 61 3.19 0.06 14.93
CA ASP A 61 2.64 0.34 16.28
C ASP A 61 1.11 0.54 16.29
N GLY A 62 0.47 0.54 15.11
CA GLY A 62 -0.96 0.72 14.95
C GLY A 62 -1.39 2.15 14.58
N THR A 63 -0.47 3.13 14.61
CA THR A 63 -0.75 4.52 14.26
C THR A 63 -1.21 4.62 12.80
N VAL A 64 -2.31 5.32 12.56
CA VAL A 64 -2.86 5.56 11.22
C VAL A 64 -2.47 6.95 10.78
N PHE A 65 -2.02 7.08 9.53
CA PHE A 65 -1.59 8.35 8.95
C PHE A 65 -2.02 8.43 7.48
N THR A 66 -2.15 9.66 6.98
CA THR A 66 -2.51 9.91 5.58
C THR A 66 -1.33 9.65 4.66
N VAL A 67 -1.59 9.09 3.49
CA VAL A 67 -0.58 8.82 2.46
C VAL A 67 -1.10 9.23 1.08
N GLU A 68 -0.17 9.57 0.20
CA GLU A 68 -0.45 9.71 -1.22
C GLU A 68 0.18 8.53 -1.96
N VAL A 69 -0.57 7.92 -2.88
CA VAL A 69 -0.09 6.73 -3.60
C VAL A 69 -0.41 6.87 -5.09
N SER A 70 0.57 6.59 -5.93
CA SER A 70 0.40 6.44 -7.38
C SER A 70 0.81 5.02 -7.79
N LEU A 71 0.08 4.45 -8.74
CA LEU A 71 0.44 3.18 -9.36
C LEU A 71 1.01 3.47 -10.74
N SER A 72 2.21 2.95 -10.97
CA SER A 72 2.83 2.89 -12.30
C SER A 72 3.12 1.42 -12.60
N PRO A 73 2.54 0.85 -13.68
CA PRO A 73 2.85 -0.52 -14.05
C PRO A 73 4.32 -0.65 -14.46
N MET A 74 4.97 -1.71 -13.99
CA MET A 74 6.32 -2.08 -14.40
C MET A 74 6.25 -3.42 -15.13
N GLN A 75 6.89 -3.51 -16.29
CA GLN A 75 7.19 -4.80 -16.89
C GLN A 75 8.35 -5.40 -16.11
N THR A 76 8.19 -6.64 -15.65
CA THR A 76 9.21 -7.39 -14.90
C THR A 76 9.50 -8.68 -15.64
#